data_AF-V6TQ22-F1
#
_entry.id   AF-V6TQ22-F1
#
_cell.length_a   1.000
_cell.length_b   1.000
_cell.length_c   1.000
_cell.angle_alpha   90.00
_cell.angle_beta   90.00
_cell.angle_gamma   90.00
#
_symmetry.space_group_name_H-M   'P 1'
#
loop_
_entity.id
_entity.type
_entity.pdbx_description
1 polymer ?
#
loop_
_entity_poly.entity_id
_entity_poly.type
_entity_poly.pdbx_seq_one_letter_code
_entity_poly.pdbx_strand_id
1 'polypeptide(L)'
;SKSASGGSICTKAEGGKCTACNAANGLFKNPAASPTLGSECILCSDATSRDGVMGVANCNKCTAPSGNTGPATCDTCQEGYYKNDQGACTQCDTSCATCSGAGQNACTSCPEGKYLKSDKSCSDTCGGNTYPDPETGTCKESGIADCTTCKYNATVSKPQCTNCGSKKVKYMIDGSTVCIELASGCTDANHFKADDDSACYLCSDTSGTDPNKGVAQCKACTKTASQKPACTDCLEGYIKEGSGVAATCQACGTGCATCSAKDDPNKCSTCMAGFFLVTEGANKKCVPCGDTTQGGIDGCAECDNQSGTLKCTKCKPNRRSKGESGNYTCEEKTCEDDSACGGTAGACDAIVIGASGEMTYYCSLCGDSNQYPIDGLCNGNKGSNTCAKGVCTSCTTGYFLYMGGCYKVDTAPGSLMCSKASTTPGVCETPNANSRYFAVPGATASQQSVLACGNPLGTTTGTGDTAKAYVGVEGCKTCEAPTAPSPAGMAAAKCTACDGGKTLTGSGYGCVMCSIAGCSACRADSMCEACSDGHRLEGDTCVSTGPNLGTGAIAGISVAKSSSALCC
;
A
#
# COMPACT_ATOMS: atom_id res chain seq x y z
N SER A 1 14.66 -14.06 4.97
CA SER A 1 14.20 -12.72 4.57
C SER A 1 12.74 -12.60 4.92
N LYS A 2 12.33 -11.54 5.65
CA LYS A 2 10.93 -11.32 6.07
C LYS A 2 10.08 -11.01 4.83
N SER A 3 9.19 -11.92 4.45
CA SER A 3 8.17 -11.67 3.43
C SER A 3 7.19 -10.60 3.96
N ALA A 4 6.96 -9.56 3.15
CA ALA A 4 6.24 -8.34 3.56
C ALA A 4 4.76 -8.56 3.94
N SER A 5 4.18 -9.73 3.69
CA SER A 5 2.78 -10.03 4.01
C SER A 5 2.61 -11.08 5.12
N GLY A 6 3.59 -11.97 5.29
CA GLY A 6 3.58 -12.95 6.38
C GLY A 6 3.95 -12.35 7.74
N GLY A 7 4.73 -11.28 7.80
CA GLY A 7 5.17 -10.70 9.08
C GLY A 7 4.08 -10.05 9.94
N SER A 8 2.79 -10.18 9.58
CA SER A 8 1.72 -9.32 10.06
C SER A 8 1.37 -9.54 11.54
N ILE A 9 1.55 -10.76 12.04
CA ILE A 9 1.27 -11.10 13.44
C ILE A 9 2.57 -11.37 14.19
N CYS A 10 3.52 -12.05 13.55
CA CYS A 10 4.79 -12.42 14.19
C CYS A 10 5.98 -12.01 13.34
N THR A 11 7.06 -11.58 14.01
CA THR A 11 8.32 -11.24 13.34
C THR A 11 9.35 -12.36 13.41
N LYS A 12 9.16 -13.30 14.36
CA LYS A 12 9.91 -14.55 14.49
C LYS A 12 8.97 -15.64 15.02
N ALA A 13 9.07 -16.82 14.42
CA ALA A 13 8.45 -18.04 14.91
C ALA A 13 9.53 -19.11 15.10
N GLU A 14 9.35 -19.99 16.09
CA GLU A 14 10.23 -21.12 16.35
C GLU A 14 9.43 -22.24 17.02
N GLY A 15 9.52 -23.47 16.50
CA GLY A 15 8.80 -24.61 17.07
C GLY A 15 7.27 -24.45 17.04
N GLY A 16 6.72 -23.76 16.05
CA GLY A 16 5.28 -23.52 15.93
C GLY A 16 4.73 -22.43 16.84
N LYS A 17 5.60 -21.71 17.55
CA LYS A 17 5.21 -20.61 18.44
C LYS A 17 5.72 -19.29 17.90
N CYS A 18 4.89 -18.26 17.99
CA CYS A 18 5.38 -16.91 17.84
C CYS A 18 6.29 -16.54 19.02
N THR A 19 7.59 -16.46 18.75
CA THR A 19 8.59 -16.09 19.76
C THR A 19 8.76 -14.58 19.87
N ALA A 20 8.44 -13.84 18.80
CA ALA A 20 8.36 -12.39 18.78
C ALA A 20 7.14 -11.91 17.99
N CYS A 21 6.23 -11.21 18.68
CA CYS A 21 5.06 -10.59 18.06
C CYS A 21 5.44 -9.34 17.26
N ASN A 22 4.67 -9.03 16.23
CA ASN A 22 4.86 -7.82 15.46
C ASN A 22 4.22 -6.62 16.16
N ALA A 23 4.96 -6.01 17.08
CA ALA A 23 4.50 -4.80 17.78
C ALA A 23 4.17 -3.63 16.83
N ALA A 24 4.74 -3.59 15.62
CA ALA A 24 4.39 -2.57 14.63
C ALA A 24 2.92 -2.67 14.17
N ASN A 25 2.32 -3.86 14.30
CA ASN A 25 0.94 -4.14 13.91
C ASN A 25 -0.01 -4.17 15.11
N GLY A 26 0.39 -3.59 16.25
CA GLY A 26 -0.45 -3.52 17.43
C GLY A 26 -0.62 -4.85 18.14
N LEU A 27 0.44 -5.65 18.22
CA LEU A 27 0.46 -6.89 18.98
C LEU A 27 1.43 -6.81 20.15
N PHE A 28 1.08 -7.50 21.23
CA PHE A 28 1.99 -7.75 22.35
C PHE A 28 2.10 -9.24 22.63
N LYS A 29 3.20 -9.64 23.27
CA LYS A 29 3.43 -11.03 23.68
C LYS A 29 2.60 -11.34 24.91
N ASN A 30 1.87 -12.44 24.87
CA ASN A 30 1.10 -12.94 26.00
C ASN A 30 2.07 -13.38 27.13
N PRO A 31 2.02 -12.74 28.32
CA PRO A 31 2.91 -13.05 29.44
C PRO A 31 2.43 -14.24 30.29
N ALA A 32 1.35 -14.93 29.91
CA ALA A 32 0.91 -16.13 30.61
C ALA A 32 2.06 -17.15 30.75
N ALA A 33 2.14 -17.85 31.88
CA ALA A 33 3.22 -18.80 32.16
C ALA A 33 3.24 -19.99 31.19
N SER A 34 2.10 -20.31 30.59
CA SER A 34 1.97 -21.34 29.55
C SER A 34 0.86 -20.91 28.58
N PRO A 35 1.17 -20.02 27.61
CA PRO A 35 0.20 -19.58 26.63
C PRO A 35 -0.29 -20.77 25.81
N THR A 36 -1.58 -20.81 25.53
CA THR A 36 -2.15 -21.77 24.59
C THR A 36 -1.51 -21.58 23.21
N LEU A 37 -1.21 -22.67 22.49
CA LEU A 37 -0.66 -22.55 21.13
C LEU A 37 -1.60 -21.72 20.23
N GLY A 38 -1.05 -20.67 19.61
CA GLY A 38 -1.82 -19.68 18.84
C GLY A 38 -2.31 -18.47 19.64
N SER A 39 -2.08 -18.40 20.97
CA SER A 39 -2.36 -17.23 21.82
C SER A 39 -1.10 -16.47 22.26
N GLU A 40 0.07 -16.79 21.69
CA GLU A 40 1.35 -16.20 22.10
C GLU A 40 1.42 -14.70 21.81
N CYS A 41 0.66 -14.24 20.82
CA CYS A 41 0.48 -12.84 20.49
C CYS A 41 -0.99 -12.45 20.65
N ILE A 42 -1.23 -11.29 21.24
CA ILE A 42 -2.58 -10.74 21.44
C ILE A 42 -2.62 -9.37 20.76
N LEU A 43 -3.71 -9.10 20.04
CA LEU A 43 -3.97 -7.76 19.48
C LEU A 43 -4.26 -6.78 20.60
N CYS A 44 -3.67 -5.59 20.52
CA CYS A 44 -3.90 -4.51 21.49
C CYS A 44 -5.37 -4.10 21.58
N SER A 45 -6.16 -4.28 20.51
CA SER A 45 -7.60 -4.02 20.50
C SER A 45 -8.48 -5.20 20.96
N ASP A 46 -7.92 -6.40 21.17
CA ASP A 46 -8.68 -7.59 21.55
C ASP A 46 -8.99 -7.60 23.05
N ALA A 47 -10.14 -7.06 23.43
CA ALA A 47 -10.61 -7.04 24.82
C ALA A 47 -11.09 -8.43 25.32
N THR A 48 -10.94 -9.50 24.52
CA THR A 48 -11.32 -10.85 24.93
C THR A 48 -10.20 -11.50 25.73
N SER A 49 -10.54 -12.07 26.89
CA SER A 49 -9.56 -12.81 27.69
C SER A 49 -9.02 -14.05 26.96
N ARG A 50 -7.70 -14.20 26.93
CA ARG A 50 -6.95 -15.39 26.51
C ARG A 50 -5.93 -15.70 27.58
N ASP A 51 -6.07 -16.84 28.24
CA ASP A 51 -5.21 -17.24 29.36
C ASP A 51 -5.17 -16.19 30.51
N GLY A 52 -6.25 -15.41 30.67
CA GLY A 52 -6.35 -14.34 31.67
C GLY A 52 -5.75 -13.00 31.24
N VAL A 53 -5.29 -12.88 29.99
CA VAL A 53 -4.68 -11.67 29.41
C VAL A 53 -5.56 -11.14 28.28
N MET A 54 -5.68 -9.82 28.15
CA MET A 54 -6.45 -9.16 27.07
C MET A 54 -5.86 -7.80 26.70
N GLY A 55 -6.25 -7.27 25.55
CA GLY A 55 -6.01 -5.88 25.13
C GLY A 55 -7.02 -4.89 25.71
N VAL A 56 -7.07 -3.70 25.11
CA VAL A 56 -7.97 -2.59 25.42
C VAL A 56 -8.74 -2.21 24.16
N ALA A 57 -10.06 -2.13 24.24
CA ALA A 57 -10.88 -1.72 23.12
C ALA A 57 -10.35 -0.41 22.50
N ASN A 58 -10.21 -0.41 21.19
CA ASN A 58 -9.80 0.74 20.40
C ASN A 58 -8.37 1.22 20.62
N CYS A 59 -7.54 0.30 21.09
CA CYS A 59 -6.11 0.51 21.21
C CYS A 59 -5.32 0.00 19.99
N ASN A 60 -4.39 0.81 19.52
CA ASN A 60 -3.48 0.48 18.42
C ASN A 60 -2.12 0.00 18.87
N LYS A 61 -1.55 0.63 19.89
CA LYS A 61 -0.28 0.21 20.48
C LYS A 61 -0.47 0.10 21.97
N CYS A 62 0.05 -0.97 22.54
CA CYS A 62 -0.12 -1.27 23.94
C CYS A 62 1.12 -1.98 24.49
N THR A 63 1.26 -1.88 25.80
CA THR A 63 2.28 -2.56 26.58
C THR A 63 1.62 -3.71 27.35
N ALA A 64 2.25 -4.88 27.31
CA ALA A 64 1.77 -6.08 28.01
C ALA A 64 1.61 -5.80 29.53
N PRO A 65 0.66 -6.47 30.21
CA PRO A 65 0.54 -6.33 31.66
C PRO A 65 1.83 -6.79 32.35
N SER A 66 2.13 -6.19 33.50
CA SER A 66 3.34 -6.50 34.29
C SER A 66 3.26 -7.86 35.01
N GLY A 67 2.06 -8.44 35.12
CA GLY A 67 1.82 -9.78 35.64
C GLY A 67 1.42 -10.79 34.56
N ASN A 68 1.17 -12.03 34.97
CA ASN A 68 0.74 -13.12 34.07
C ASN A 68 -0.75 -13.02 33.66
N THR A 69 -1.49 -12.04 34.17
CA THR A 69 -2.92 -11.80 33.91
C THR A 69 -3.22 -10.31 33.91
N GLY A 70 -4.34 -9.92 33.31
CA GLY A 70 -4.85 -8.54 33.27
C GLY A 70 -4.86 -7.91 31.87
N PRO A 71 -5.45 -6.70 31.74
CA PRO A 71 -5.47 -5.97 30.49
C PRO A 71 -4.10 -5.33 30.19
N ALA A 72 -3.75 -5.24 28.91
CA ALA A 72 -2.64 -4.43 28.44
C ALA A 72 -2.86 -2.94 28.75
N THR A 73 -1.78 -2.16 28.83
CA THR A 73 -1.86 -0.69 28.93
C THR A 73 -1.88 -0.10 27.54
N CYS A 74 -2.88 0.71 27.20
CA CYS A 74 -2.92 1.34 25.90
C CYS A 74 -1.97 2.55 25.81
N ASP A 75 -1.05 2.52 24.86
CA ASP A 75 -0.05 3.57 24.61
C ASP A 75 -0.51 4.54 23.52
N THR A 76 -1.17 4.03 22.49
CA THR A 76 -1.71 4.83 21.37
C THR A 76 -3.05 4.25 20.94
N CYS A 77 -4.06 5.11 20.85
CA CYS A 77 -5.38 4.72 20.35
C CYS A 77 -5.39 4.54 18.83
N GLN A 78 -6.40 3.84 18.33
CA GLN A 78 -6.67 3.71 16.90
C GLN A 78 -7.01 5.07 16.28
N GLU A 79 -6.82 5.21 14.97
CA GLU A 79 -7.24 6.41 14.25
C GLU A 79 -8.73 6.71 14.47
N GLY A 80 -9.08 7.98 14.61
CA GLY A 80 -10.43 8.39 15.00
C GLY A 80 -10.73 8.27 16.49
N TYR A 81 -9.75 7.89 17.33
CA TYR A 81 -9.88 7.86 18.79
C TYR A 81 -8.71 8.60 19.47
N TYR A 82 -9.00 9.27 20.57
CA TYR A 82 -7.99 9.89 21.45
C TYR A 82 -7.97 9.18 22.82
N LYS A 83 -6.81 9.21 23.48
CA LYS A 83 -6.65 8.66 24.83
C LYS A 83 -7.18 9.66 25.85
N ASN A 84 -8.16 9.26 26.65
CA ASN A 84 -8.68 10.08 27.75
C ASN A 84 -7.83 9.96 29.01
N ASP A 85 -8.16 10.74 30.04
CA ASP A 85 -7.41 10.79 31.30
C ASP A 85 -7.43 9.46 32.08
N GLN A 86 -8.42 8.59 31.85
CA GLN A 86 -8.49 7.24 32.40
C GLN A 86 -7.66 6.21 31.62
N GLY A 87 -7.00 6.62 30.54
CA GLY A 87 -6.21 5.75 29.67
C GLY A 87 -7.03 4.93 28.68
N ALA A 88 -8.33 5.19 28.54
CA ALA A 88 -9.21 4.56 27.57
C ALA A 88 -9.29 5.35 26.26
N CYS A 89 -9.57 4.67 25.15
CA CYS A 89 -9.67 5.27 23.83
C CYS A 89 -11.10 5.72 23.54
N THR A 90 -11.31 7.03 23.39
CA THR A 90 -12.61 7.67 23.16
C THR A 90 -12.69 8.21 21.75
N GLN A 91 -13.84 8.05 21.10
CA GLN A 91 -14.03 8.47 19.70
C GLN A 91 -13.90 9.99 19.54
N CYS A 92 -13.27 10.40 18.45
CA CYS A 92 -13.22 11.77 18.00
C CYS A 92 -14.61 12.30 17.63
N ASP A 93 -14.75 13.62 17.62
CA ASP A 93 -15.93 14.27 17.04
C ASP A 93 -16.07 13.89 15.55
N THR A 94 -17.30 13.74 15.05
CA THR A 94 -17.58 13.29 13.68
C THR A 94 -17.10 14.26 12.60
N SER A 95 -16.80 15.50 12.96
CA SER A 95 -16.18 16.49 12.07
C SER A 95 -14.69 16.24 11.81
N CYS A 96 -14.01 15.44 12.64
CA CYS A 96 -12.59 15.13 12.56
C CYS A 96 -12.34 13.72 11.99
N ALA A 97 -11.23 13.53 11.26
CA ALA A 97 -10.73 12.19 10.95
C ALA A 97 -9.84 11.64 12.07
N THR A 98 -8.98 12.50 12.62
CA THR A 98 -8.22 12.22 13.86
C THR A 98 -8.28 13.44 14.77
N CYS A 99 -8.10 13.23 16.07
CA CYS A 99 -8.19 14.29 17.07
C CYS A 99 -7.21 14.07 18.22
N SER A 100 -6.90 15.15 18.94
CA SER A 100 -6.11 15.11 20.17
C SER A 100 -6.96 15.20 21.44
N GLY A 101 -8.29 15.23 21.32
CA GLY A 101 -9.21 15.47 22.42
C GLY A 101 -10.66 15.53 21.96
N ALA A 102 -11.55 15.95 22.87
CA ALA A 102 -12.97 16.06 22.59
C ALA A 102 -13.34 17.32 21.78
N GLY A 103 -14.35 17.18 20.90
CA GLY A 103 -14.99 18.30 20.20
C GLY A 103 -14.41 18.67 18.83
N GLN A 104 -15.12 19.55 18.11
CA GLN A 104 -14.86 19.94 16.71
C GLN A 104 -13.59 20.77 16.48
N ASN A 105 -12.99 21.31 17.56
CA ASN A 105 -11.76 22.11 17.53
C ASN A 105 -10.56 21.35 18.12
N ALA A 106 -10.65 20.03 18.21
CA ALA A 106 -9.58 19.17 18.66
C ALA A 106 -9.02 18.31 17.51
N CYS A 107 -9.34 18.62 16.25
CA CYS A 107 -8.91 17.81 15.12
C CYS A 107 -7.38 17.92 14.90
N THR A 108 -6.77 16.80 14.53
CA THR A 108 -5.38 16.68 14.07
C THR A 108 -5.30 16.30 12.60
N SER A 109 -6.39 15.77 12.03
CA SER A 109 -6.57 15.60 10.59
C SER A 109 -8.06 15.66 10.24
N CYS A 110 -8.36 15.91 8.97
CA CYS A 110 -9.70 16.11 8.48
C CYS A 110 -10.19 14.97 7.59
N PRO A 111 -11.50 14.71 7.53
CA PRO A 111 -12.09 13.79 6.56
C PRO A 111 -11.77 14.18 5.12
N GLU A 112 -11.86 13.22 4.20
CA GLU A 112 -11.62 13.45 2.77
C GLU A 112 -12.42 14.64 2.23
N GLY A 113 -11.77 15.49 1.43
CA GLY A 113 -12.36 16.73 0.89
C GLY A 113 -12.37 17.92 1.86
N LYS A 114 -11.93 17.75 3.12
CA LYS A 114 -11.76 18.84 4.09
C LYS A 114 -10.29 19.04 4.46
N TYR A 115 -9.98 20.24 4.95
CA TYR A 115 -8.63 20.70 5.24
C TYR A 115 -8.57 21.24 6.67
N LEU A 116 -7.47 20.95 7.35
CA LEU A 116 -7.25 21.37 8.74
C LEU A 116 -6.88 22.85 8.80
N LYS A 117 -7.65 23.61 9.59
CA LYS A 117 -7.41 25.02 9.89
C LYS A 117 -6.50 25.19 11.09
N SER A 118 -5.96 26.40 11.26
CA SER A 118 -5.09 26.77 12.39
C SER A 118 -5.78 26.67 13.75
N ASP A 119 -7.10 26.82 13.79
CA ASP A 119 -7.95 26.66 14.98
C ASP A 119 -8.33 25.19 15.27
N LYS A 120 -7.67 24.24 14.59
CA LYS A 120 -7.89 22.79 14.69
C LYS A 120 -9.30 22.33 14.29
N SER A 121 -10.01 23.12 13.48
CA SER A 121 -11.26 22.72 12.85
C SER A 121 -11.05 22.23 11.41
N CYS A 122 -12.05 21.52 10.88
CA CYS A 122 -12.02 20.96 9.53
C CYS A 122 -13.03 21.63 8.61
N SER A 123 -12.60 22.08 7.42
CA SER A 123 -13.46 22.76 6.45
C SER A 123 -13.00 22.49 5.02
N ASP A 124 -13.93 22.51 4.07
CA ASP A 124 -13.68 22.44 2.63
C ASP A 124 -13.11 23.74 2.05
N THR A 125 -13.14 24.83 2.81
CA THR A 125 -12.64 26.15 2.41
C THR A 125 -11.71 26.73 3.48
N CYS A 126 -10.57 27.26 3.04
CA CYS A 126 -9.55 27.79 3.95
C CYS A 126 -9.74 29.27 4.27
N GLY A 127 -10.26 30.05 3.30
CA GLY A 127 -10.58 31.47 3.49
C GLY A 127 -9.33 32.38 3.56
N GLY A 128 -9.53 33.67 3.31
CA GLY A 128 -8.46 34.66 3.33
C GLY A 128 -7.29 34.29 2.40
N ASN A 129 -6.07 34.57 2.85
CA ASN A 129 -4.82 34.31 2.12
C ASN A 129 -4.33 32.84 2.19
N THR A 130 -5.19 31.93 2.66
CA THR A 130 -4.88 30.50 2.78
C THR A 130 -5.60 29.68 1.71
N TYR A 131 -5.00 28.58 1.30
CA TYR A 131 -5.53 27.68 0.28
C TYR A 131 -5.55 26.23 0.78
N PRO A 132 -6.48 25.40 0.27
CA PRO A 132 -6.51 23.98 0.56
C PRO A 132 -5.33 23.28 -0.12
N ASP A 133 -4.37 22.77 0.64
CA ASP A 133 -3.21 22.04 0.09
C ASP A 133 -3.47 20.52 0.12
N PRO A 134 -3.72 19.86 -1.04
CA PRO A 134 -4.00 18.43 -1.09
C PRO A 134 -2.81 17.56 -0.70
N GLU A 135 -1.58 18.08 -0.79
CA GLU A 135 -0.39 17.30 -0.41
C GLU A 135 -0.31 17.10 1.11
N THR A 136 -0.75 18.09 1.87
CA THR A 136 -0.69 18.04 3.34
C THR A 136 -2.04 17.87 4.03
N GLY A 137 -3.15 18.07 3.31
CA GLY A 137 -4.50 18.04 3.91
C GLY A 137 -4.76 19.22 4.85
N THR A 138 -4.04 20.33 4.69
CA THR A 138 -4.13 21.50 5.57
C THR A 138 -4.40 22.79 4.79
N CYS A 139 -4.91 23.80 5.48
CA CYS A 139 -4.99 25.16 4.98
C CYS A 139 -3.64 25.85 5.15
N LYS A 140 -2.96 26.15 4.03
CA LYS A 140 -1.65 26.81 4.04
C LYS A 140 -1.75 28.23 3.55
N GLU A 141 -0.92 29.12 4.10
CA GLU A 141 -0.73 30.45 3.53
C GLU A 141 -0.13 30.35 2.13
N SER A 142 -0.61 31.16 1.20
CA SER A 142 -0.12 31.15 -0.19
C SER A 142 1.36 31.54 -0.33
N GLY A 143 1.90 32.32 0.61
CA GLY A 143 3.23 32.93 0.47
C GLY A 143 3.34 33.96 -0.67
N ILE A 144 2.24 34.27 -1.35
CA ILE A 144 2.20 35.25 -2.44
C ILE A 144 2.01 36.62 -1.80
N ALA A 145 3.03 37.48 -1.94
CA ALA A 145 2.97 38.85 -1.43
C ALA A 145 1.72 39.58 -1.94
N ASP A 146 1.05 40.31 -1.04
CA ASP A 146 -0.18 41.07 -1.30
C ASP A 146 -1.41 40.26 -1.76
N CYS A 147 -1.36 38.93 -1.68
CA CYS A 147 -2.51 38.10 -2.01
C CYS A 147 -3.53 38.08 -0.86
N THR A 148 -4.77 38.48 -1.15
CA THR A 148 -5.87 38.51 -0.15
C THR A 148 -6.75 37.28 -0.23
N THR A 149 -6.88 36.67 -1.40
CA THR A 149 -7.52 35.35 -1.58
C THR A 149 -6.78 34.50 -2.59
N CYS A 150 -6.69 33.20 -2.31
CA CYS A 150 -6.00 32.25 -3.17
C CYS A 150 -6.73 30.91 -3.24
N LYS A 151 -6.38 30.10 -4.25
CA LYS A 151 -6.81 28.72 -4.42
C LYS A 151 -5.62 27.84 -4.74
N TYR A 152 -5.80 26.52 -4.64
CA TYR A 152 -4.85 25.56 -5.15
C TYR A 152 -4.95 25.46 -6.68
N ASN A 153 -3.81 25.39 -7.37
CA ASN A 153 -3.75 25.07 -8.79
C ASN A 153 -3.09 23.71 -8.99
N ALA A 154 -3.91 22.71 -9.33
CA ALA A 154 -3.47 21.33 -9.54
C ALA A 154 -2.53 21.15 -10.74
N THR A 155 -2.53 22.07 -11.70
CA THR A 155 -1.66 22.00 -12.89
C THR A 155 -0.20 22.20 -12.52
N VAL A 156 0.06 23.00 -11.48
CA VAL A 156 1.41 23.44 -11.08
C VAL A 156 1.77 23.00 -9.67
N SER A 157 0.85 22.30 -8.99
CA SER A 157 0.93 21.92 -7.59
C SER A 157 1.35 23.06 -6.65
N LYS A 158 0.81 24.26 -6.89
CA LYS A 158 1.16 25.49 -6.16
C LYS A 158 -0.07 26.37 -5.91
N PRO A 159 -0.03 27.30 -4.94
CA PRO A 159 -1.09 28.29 -4.78
C PRO A 159 -1.17 29.23 -5.98
N GLN A 160 -2.40 29.60 -6.32
CA GLN A 160 -2.76 30.59 -7.32
C GLN A 160 -3.59 31.68 -6.64
N CYS A 161 -3.07 32.90 -6.62
CA CYS A 161 -3.78 34.05 -6.12
C CYS A 161 -4.97 34.39 -7.02
N THR A 162 -6.12 34.66 -6.42
CA THR A 162 -7.35 35.06 -7.12
C THR A 162 -7.75 36.49 -6.84
N ASN A 163 -7.20 37.11 -5.79
CA ASN A 163 -7.43 38.50 -5.45
C ASN A 163 -6.19 39.11 -4.77
N CYS A 164 -5.78 40.29 -5.23
CA CYS A 164 -4.61 41.02 -4.72
C CYS A 164 -5.01 42.33 -4.00
N GLY A 165 -6.26 42.46 -3.58
CA GLY A 165 -6.78 43.69 -2.97
C GLY A 165 -6.72 44.87 -3.94
N SER A 166 -5.87 45.86 -3.65
CA SER A 166 -5.66 47.03 -4.51
C SER A 166 -4.76 46.76 -5.74
N LYS A 167 -3.95 45.69 -5.71
CA LYS A 167 -3.08 45.28 -6.82
C LYS A 167 -3.81 44.40 -7.83
N LYS A 168 -3.15 44.08 -8.95
CA LYS A 168 -3.70 43.19 -9.99
C LYS A 168 -3.03 41.82 -9.95
N VAL A 169 -3.82 40.77 -10.15
CA VAL A 169 -3.31 39.40 -10.34
C VAL A 169 -2.67 39.32 -11.72
N LYS A 170 -1.44 38.81 -11.79
CA LYS A 170 -0.76 38.48 -13.03
C LYS A 170 -0.46 36.99 -13.06
N TYR A 171 -1.00 36.30 -14.06
CA TYR A 171 -0.79 34.87 -14.29
C TYR A 171 0.44 34.66 -15.15
N MET A 172 1.38 33.83 -14.72
CA MET A 172 2.58 33.52 -15.50
C MET A 172 2.30 32.36 -16.46
N ILE A 173 3.11 32.21 -17.51
CA ILE A 173 2.98 31.11 -18.50
C ILE A 173 3.07 29.74 -17.82
N ASP A 174 3.86 29.62 -16.76
CA ASP A 174 4.00 28.39 -15.99
C ASP A 174 2.79 28.09 -15.09
N GLY A 175 1.75 28.93 -15.10
CA GLY A 175 0.52 28.78 -14.31
C GLY A 175 0.60 29.35 -12.89
N SER A 176 1.74 29.89 -12.47
CA SER A 176 1.90 30.61 -11.19
C SER A 176 1.30 32.02 -11.23
N THR A 177 1.19 32.67 -10.07
CA THR A 177 0.64 34.03 -9.98
C THR A 177 1.45 34.93 -9.07
N VAL A 178 1.48 36.21 -9.41
CA VAL A 178 2.01 37.28 -8.58
C VAL A 178 1.03 38.46 -8.52
N CYS A 179 1.06 39.21 -7.43
CA CYS A 179 0.34 40.46 -7.30
C CYS A 179 1.24 41.62 -7.72
N ILE A 180 0.76 42.45 -8.64
CA ILE A 180 1.55 43.53 -9.23
C ILE A 180 0.81 44.87 -9.21
N GLU A 181 1.59 45.94 -9.17
CA GLU A 181 1.14 47.25 -9.64
C GLU A 181 1.11 47.25 -11.16
N LEU A 182 -0.02 47.61 -11.78
CA LEU A 182 -0.20 47.44 -13.22
C LEU A 182 0.81 48.27 -14.04
N ALA A 183 1.12 49.49 -13.57
CA ALA A 183 2.01 50.42 -14.25
C ALA A 183 3.42 49.84 -14.45
N SER A 184 3.99 49.22 -13.40
CA SER A 184 5.36 48.71 -13.38
C SER A 184 5.47 47.21 -13.67
N GLY A 185 4.46 46.41 -13.30
CA GLY A 185 4.55 44.95 -13.32
C GLY A 185 4.03 44.26 -14.57
N CYS A 186 3.23 44.95 -15.40
CA CYS A 186 2.68 44.41 -16.65
C CYS A 186 3.41 44.99 -17.87
N THR A 187 4.71 44.73 -17.94
CA THR A 187 5.63 45.37 -18.91
C THR A 187 6.49 44.36 -19.68
N ASP A 188 6.36 43.07 -19.41
CA ASP A 188 7.07 42.03 -20.14
C ASP A 188 6.40 41.67 -21.47
N ALA A 189 7.10 40.89 -22.28
CA ALA A 189 6.65 40.51 -23.61
C ALA A 189 5.50 39.48 -23.61
N ASN A 190 5.30 38.76 -22.51
CA ASN A 190 4.33 37.67 -22.40
C ASN A 190 2.94 38.13 -21.96
N HIS A 191 2.79 39.42 -21.62
CA HIS A 191 1.54 39.98 -21.14
C HIS A 191 1.18 41.27 -21.88
N PHE A 192 -0.10 41.64 -21.79
CA PHE A 192 -0.59 42.93 -22.24
C PHE A 192 -1.60 43.51 -21.25
N LYS A 193 -1.71 44.84 -21.24
CA LYS A 193 -2.68 45.57 -20.40
C LYS A 193 -4.04 45.62 -21.08
N ALA A 194 -5.09 45.51 -20.29
CA ALA A 194 -6.44 45.85 -20.73
C ALA A 194 -6.52 47.34 -21.10
N ASP A 195 -7.33 47.69 -22.10
CA ASP A 195 -7.46 49.10 -22.55
C ASP A 195 -7.99 50.06 -21.47
N ASP A 196 -8.71 49.54 -20.48
CA ASP A 196 -9.26 50.28 -19.34
C ASP A 196 -8.37 50.18 -18.08
N ASP A 197 -7.14 49.66 -18.21
CA ASP A 197 -6.22 49.40 -17.11
C ASP A 197 -6.81 48.52 -15.98
N SER A 198 -7.81 47.69 -16.30
CA SER A 198 -8.46 46.82 -15.30
C SER A 198 -7.63 45.59 -14.93
N ALA A 199 -6.81 45.07 -15.84
CA ALA A 199 -6.10 43.80 -15.72
C ALA A 199 -4.80 43.71 -16.54
N CYS A 200 -3.98 42.70 -16.21
CA CYS A 200 -2.79 42.28 -16.95
C CYS A 200 -3.01 40.85 -17.46
N TYR A 201 -3.21 40.69 -18.76
CA TYR A 201 -3.53 39.41 -19.38
C TYR A 201 -2.30 38.75 -19.98
N LEU A 202 -2.22 37.43 -19.92
CA LEU A 202 -1.27 36.66 -20.71
C LEU A 202 -1.61 36.81 -22.20
N CYS A 203 -0.59 36.89 -23.05
CA CYS A 203 -0.78 36.89 -24.50
C CYS A 203 -1.55 35.65 -25.00
N SER A 204 -1.49 34.53 -24.28
CA SER A 204 -2.20 33.29 -24.57
C SER A 204 -3.61 33.21 -23.98
N ASP A 205 -4.06 34.18 -23.18
CA ASP A 205 -5.36 34.14 -22.51
C ASP A 205 -6.50 34.49 -23.46
N THR A 206 -7.26 33.47 -23.87
CA THR A 206 -8.39 33.64 -24.79
C THR A 206 -9.74 33.78 -24.09
N SER A 207 -9.78 33.90 -22.75
CA SER A 207 -11.02 33.94 -21.98
C SER A 207 -11.79 35.26 -22.09
N GLY A 208 -11.11 36.35 -22.46
CA GLY A 208 -11.69 37.68 -22.62
C GLY A 208 -12.43 37.91 -23.95
N THR A 209 -12.87 39.16 -24.15
CA THR A 209 -13.49 39.65 -25.40
C THR A 209 -12.59 40.69 -26.06
N ASP A 210 -12.73 40.85 -27.38
CA ASP A 210 -12.01 41.89 -28.12
C ASP A 210 -12.36 43.28 -27.52
N PRO A 211 -11.38 44.20 -27.40
CA PRO A 211 -9.97 44.08 -27.85
C PRO A 211 -9.03 43.42 -26.83
N ASN A 212 -9.50 43.01 -25.65
CA ASN A 212 -8.69 42.48 -24.54
C ASN A 212 -8.57 40.94 -24.54
N LYS A 213 -8.75 40.31 -25.70
CA LYS A 213 -8.64 38.86 -25.88
C LYS A 213 -7.27 38.49 -26.45
N GLY A 214 -6.55 37.61 -25.78
CA GLY A 214 -5.28 37.06 -26.25
C GLY A 214 -5.41 36.14 -27.46
N VAL A 215 -4.27 35.67 -27.96
CA VAL A 215 -4.16 34.75 -29.09
C VAL A 215 -3.75 33.37 -28.56
N ALA A 216 -4.51 32.33 -28.90
CA ALA A 216 -4.23 30.98 -28.44
C ALA A 216 -2.78 30.57 -28.73
N GLN A 217 -2.11 29.98 -27.75
CA GLN A 217 -0.72 29.50 -27.85
C GLN A 217 0.31 30.60 -28.14
N CYS A 218 -0.04 31.87 -27.95
CA CYS A 218 0.88 32.98 -28.12
C CYS A 218 1.73 33.17 -26.87
N LYS A 219 3.05 33.07 -27.04
CA LYS A 219 4.01 33.31 -25.96
C LYS A 219 4.19 34.80 -25.73
N ALA A 220 4.39 35.59 -26.78
CA ALA A 220 4.67 37.01 -26.66
C ALA A 220 3.85 37.84 -27.64
N CYS A 221 3.40 39.02 -27.25
CA CYS A 221 2.52 39.86 -28.05
C CYS A 221 2.73 41.36 -27.82
N THR A 222 2.25 42.17 -28.77
CA THR A 222 2.19 43.64 -28.65
C THR A 222 0.73 44.09 -28.73
N LYS A 223 0.34 45.05 -27.89
CA LYS A 223 -1.02 45.58 -27.84
C LYS A 223 -1.05 47.06 -28.20
N THR A 224 -1.94 47.43 -29.13
CA THR A 224 -2.33 48.82 -29.43
C THR A 224 -3.73 49.06 -28.89
N ALA A 225 -3.99 50.25 -28.34
CA ALA A 225 -5.30 50.63 -27.82
C ALA A 225 -6.41 50.38 -28.86
N SER A 226 -7.53 49.82 -28.41
CA SER A 226 -8.71 49.46 -29.22
C SER A 226 -8.50 48.39 -30.28
N GLN A 227 -7.32 47.75 -30.34
CA GLN A 227 -7.03 46.64 -31.25
C GLN A 227 -6.71 45.36 -30.48
N LYS A 228 -7.00 44.18 -31.05
CA LYS A 228 -6.55 42.91 -30.47
C LYS A 228 -5.01 42.84 -30.37
N PRO A 229 -4.45 42.15 -29.36
CA PRO A 229 -3.00 41.93 -29.27
C PRO A 229 -2.48 41.18 -30.51
N ALA A 230 -1.38 41.67 -31.08
CA ALA A 230 -0.68 41.04 -32.19
C ALA A 230 0.35 40.06 -31.65
N CYS A 231 0.20 38.77 -31.98
CA CYS A 231 1.16 37.76 -31.55
C CYS A 231 2.52 37.96 -32.25
N THR A 232 3.59 38.00 -31.47
CA THR A 232 4.97 38.18 -31.93
C THR A 232 5.77 36.89 -31.91
N ASP A 233 5.54 36.04 -30.92
CA ASP A 233 6.21 34.73 -30.73
C ASP A 233 5.22 33.70 -30.16
N CYS A 234 5.40 32.43 -30.52
CA CYS A 234 4.51 31.33 -30.12
C CYS A 234 5.10 30.51 -28.97
N LEU A 235 4.25 29.79 -28.24
CA LEU A 235 4.69 28.83 -27.23
C LEU A 235 5.46 27.68 -27.90
N GLU A 236 6.28 26.98 -27.11
CA GLU A 236 7.05 25.83 -27.59
C GLU A 236 6.13 24.77 -28.20
N GLY A 237 6.53 24.25 -29.36
CA GLY A 237 5.69 23.33 -30.16
C GLY A 237 4.75 24.02 -31.14
N TYR A 238 4.81 25.35 -31.28
CA TYR A 238 3.97 26.09 -32.21
C TYR A 238 4.78 27.03 -33.12
N ILE A 239 4.35 27.16 -34.37
CA ILE A 239 4.88 28.09 -35.38
C ILE A 239 3.91 29.24 -35.61
N LYS A 240 4.46 30.44 -35.79
CA LYS A 240 3.69 31.64 -36.09
C LYS A 240 3.30 31.71 -37.56
N GLU A 241 2.02 31.88 -37.82
CA GLU A 241 1.44 32.09 -39.15
C GLU A 241 0.85 33.50 -39.26
N GLY A 242 1.08 34.19 -40.38
CA GLY A 242 0.58 35.55 -40.62
C GLY A 242 1.38 36.66 -39.92
N SER A 243 0.79 37.86 -39.83
CA SER A 243 1.48 39.05 -39.31
C SER A 243 0.51 40.04 -38.65
N GLY A 244 1.05 40.87 -37.75
CA GLY A 244 0.27 41.86 -37.00
C GLY A 244 -0.86 41.22 -36.20
N VAL A 245 -2.01 41.88 -36.16
CA VAL A 245 -3.18 41.42 -35.42
C VAL A 245 -3.78 40.11 -35.97
N ALA A 246 -3.46 39.73 -37.20
CA ALA A 246 -3.90 38.48 -37.82
C ALA A 246 -3.00 37.29 -37.50
N ALA A 247 -1.87 37.49 -36.80
CA ALA A 247 -0.93 36.42 -36.48
C ALA A 247 -1.58 35.37 -35.56
N THR A 248 -1.36 34.09 -35.88
CA THR A 248 -1.83 32.94 -35.08
C THR A 248 -0.69 31.95 -34.85
N CYS A 249 -0.84 31.08 -33.87
CA CYS A 249 0.11 30.01 -33.57
C CYS A 249 -0.49 28.65 -33.93
N GLN A 250 0.21 27.90 -34.79
CA GLN A 250 -0.21 26.59 -35.29
C GLN A 250 0.75 25.51 -34.79
N ALA A 251 0.26 24.30 -34.56
CA ALA A 251 1.08 23.24 -33.99
C ALA A 251 2.21 22.81 -34.95
N CYS A 252 3.37 22.51 -34.39
CA CYS A 252 4.43 21.77 -35.06
C CYS A 252 4.13 20.27 -35.10
N GLY A 253 4.90 19.51 -35.89
CA GLY A 253 4.84 18.05 -35.85
C GLY A 253 5.17 17.46 -34.47
N THR A 254 4.76 16.22 -34.21
CA THR A 254 4.91 15.56 -32.90
C THR A 254 6.35 15.57 -32.39
N GLY A 255 6.54 15.91 -31.10
CA GLY A 255 7.85 15.95 -30.43
C GLY A 255 8.74 17.12 -30.84
N CYS A 256 8.26 18.01 -31.70
CA CYS A 256 9.00 19.14 -32.22
C CYS A 256 8.78 20.40 -31.39
N ALA A 257 9.86 21.00 -30.88
CA ALA A 257 9.84 22.24 -30.10
C ALA A 257 9.77 23.49 -31.00
N THR A 258 10.47 23.50 -32.13
CA THR A 258 10.38 24.55 -33.16
C THR A 258 10.38 23.94 -34.53
N CYS A 259 9.56 24.44 -35.46
CA CYS A 259 9.42 23.89 -36.81
C CYS A 259 9.45 24.98 -37.88
N SER A 260 9.69 24.58 -39.14
CA SER A 260 9.62 25.46 -40.32
C SER A 260 8.32 25.32 -41.12
N ALA A 261 7.47 24.37 -40.75
CA ALA A 261 6.14 24.20 -41.30
C ALA A 261 5.21 23.59 -40.24
N LYS A 262 3.97 24.07 -40.18
CA LYS A 262 2.94 23.52 -39.30
C LYS A 262 2.59 22.07 -39.65
N ASP A 263 2.28 21.27 -38.66
CA ASP A 263 1.80 19.89 -38.77
C ASP A 263 2.69 18.92 -39.59
N ASP A 264 3.92 19.30 -39.95
CA ASP A 264 4.85 18.45 -40.72
C ASP A 264 5.96 17.90 -39.81
N PRO A 265 5.94 16.59 -39.49
CA PRO A 265 6.94 15.95 -38.64
C PRO A 265 8.35 15.94 -39.26
N ASN A 266 8.49 16.22 -40.56
CA ASN A 266 9.78 16.27 -41.27
C ASN A 266 10.36 17.68 -41.38
N LYS A 267 9.68 18.69 -40.83
CA LYS A 267 10.09 20.10 -40.87
C LYS A 267 10.43 20.62 -39.48
N CYS A 268 10.99 19.76 -38.64
CA CYS A 268 11.40 20.12 -37.29
C CYS A 268 12.79 20.76 -37.26
N SER A 269 12.96 21.80 -36.46
CA SER A 269 14.24 22.48 -36.25
C SER A 269 14.89 22.08 -34.93
N THR A 270 14.10 21.96 -33.86
CA THR A 270 14.56 21.50 -32.54
C THR A 270 13.53 20.56 -31.90
N CYS A 271 13.99 19.62 -31.08
CA CYS A 271 13.12 18.64 -30.41
C CYS A 271 12.81 19.01 -28.97
N MET A 272 11.64 18.58 -28.50
CA MET A 272 11.28 18.62 -27.08
C MET A 272 12.14 17.65 -26.26
N ALA A 273 12.20 17.85 -24.94
CA ALA A 273 12.90 16.94 -24.04
C ALA A 273 12.38 15.49 -24.18
N GLY A 274 13.30 14.52 -24.15
CA GLY A 274 13.00 13.10 -24.39
C GLY A 274 12.99 12.67 -25.86
N PHE A 275 13.31 13.59 -26.79
CA PHE A 275 13.46 13.31 -28.21
C PHE A 275 14.81 13.81 -28.73
N PHE A 276 15.36 13.11 -29.72
CA PHE A 276 16.53 13.56 -30.47
C PHE A 276 16.18 13.85 -31.92
N LEU A 277 16.90 14.79 -32.53
CA LEU A 277 16.69 15.18 -33.91
C LEU A 277 17.39 14.19 -34.84
N VAL A 278 16.63 13.60 -35.76
CA VAL A 278 17.13 12.80 -36.87
C VAL A 278 17.10 13.64 -38.15
N THR A 279 18.24 13.71 -38.82
CA THR A 279 18.41 14.43 -40.09
C THR A 279 18.76 13.43 -41.20
N GLU A 280 17.75 12.96 -41.93
CA GLU A 280 17.91 12.08 -43.09
C GLU A 280 17.61 12.87 -44.37
N GLY A 281 18.65 13.23 -45.11
CA GLY A 281 18.51 14.07 -46.30
C GLY A 281 17.92 15.45 -45.96
N ALA A 282 16.77 15.79 -46.56
CA ALA A 282 16.06 17.05 -46.32
C ALA A 282 15.02 16.97 -45.18
N ASN A 283 14.81 15.79 -44.59
CA ASN A 283 13.82 15.57 -43.54
C ASN A 283 14.49 15.72 -42.17
N LYS A 284 13.87 16.53 -41.31
CA LYS A 284 14.27 16.73 -39.92
C LYS A 284 13.13 16.34 -39.00
N LYS A 285 13.26 15.18 -38.34
CA LYS A 285 12.21 14.60 -37.48
C LYS A 285 12.72 14.37 -36.06
N CYS A 286 11.83 14.48 -35.07
CA CYS A 286 12.14 14.18 -33.68
C CYS A 286 11.73 12.76 -33.33
N VAL A 287 12.68 11.98 -32.80
CA VAL A 287 12.50 10.58 -32.44
C VAL A 287 12.68 10.40 -30.94
N PRO A 288 11.84 9.61 -30.24
CA PRO A 288 12.01 9.35 -28.81
C PRO A 288 13.37 8.74 -28.48
N CYS A 289 14.01 9.18 -27.40
CA CYS A 289 15.33 8.68 -26.95
C CYS A 289 15.40 7.16 -26.74
N GLY A 290 14.27 6.53 -26.41
CA GLY A 290 14.18 5.09 -26.16
C GLY A 290 13.70 4.25 -27.36
N ASP A 291 13.50 4.84 -28.54
CA ASP A 291 13.02 4.11 -29.72
C ASP A 291 14.19 3.46 -30.47
N THR A 292 14.49 2.21 -30.10
CA THR A 292 15.57 1.42 -30.69
C THR A 292 15.36 1.11 -32.18
N THR A 293 14.12 1.18 -32.68
CA THR A 293 13.82 0.95 -34.11
C THR A 293 14.26 2.12 -34.99
N GLN A 294 14.45 3.30 -34.39
CA GLN A 294 14.85 4.53 -35.06
C GLN A 294 16.17 5.10 -34.51
N GLY A 295 17.01 4.25 -33.90
CA GLY A 295 18.36 4.62 -33.43
C GLY A 295 18.46 5.14 -32.00
N GLY A 296 17.40 4.99 -31.19
CA GLY A 296 17.39 5.27 -29.75
C GLY A 296 18.11 4.21 -28.90
N ILE A 297 18.26 4.50 -27.59
CA ILE A 297 18.94 3.64 -26.61
C ILE A 297 17.90 2.94 -25.74
N ASP A 298 17.95 1.60 -25.67
CA ASP A 298 17.00 0.84 -24.86
C ASP A 298 17.04 1.28 -23.39
N GLY A 299 15.86 1.52 -22.82
CA GLY A 299 15.74 1.98 -21.43
C GLY A 299 16.10 3.45 -21.21
N CYS A 300 16.34 4.25 -22.24
CA CYS A 300 16.69 5.66 -22.08
C CYS A 300 15.47 6.60 -22.07
N ALA A 301 15.40 7.53 -21.12
CA ALA A 301 14.32 8.51 -20.97
C ALA A 301 14.70 9.89 -21.51
N GLU A 302 15.92 10.34 -21.24
CA GLU A 302 16.49 11.58 -21.75
C GLU A 302 17.83 11.28 -22.39
N CYS A 303 18.11 11.92 -23.52
CA CYS A 303 19.30 11.71 -24.30
C CYS A 303 19.86 13.02 -24.84
N ASP A 304 21.17 13.04 -25.07
CA ASP A 304 21.87 14.12 -25.75
C ASP A 304 22.43 13.62 -27.09
N ASN A 305 22.30 14.45 -28.13
CA ASN A 305 22.85 14.18 -29.45
C ASN A 305 23.77 15.32 -29.96
N GLN A 306 24.21 16.22 -29.07
CA GLN A 306 25.03 17.38 -29.46
C GLN A 306 26.44 17.00 -29.92
N SER A 307 26.93 15.81 -29.56
CA SER A 307 28.27 15.31 -29.91
C SER A 307 28.32 14.39 -31.14
N GLY A 308 27.21 14.24 -31.87
CA GLY A 308 27.10 13.36 -33.04
C GLY A 308 26.99 11.87 -32.72
N THR A 309 27.00 11.49 -31.44
CA THR A 309 26.64 10.15 -30.95
C THR A 309 25.57 10.33 -29.88
N LEU A 310 24.47 9.58 -30.01
CA LEU A 310 23.39 9.61 -29.03
C LEU A 310 23.88 9.05 -27.69
N LYS A 311 23.72 9.81 -26.61
CA LYS A 311 24.10 9.42 -25.25
C LYS A 311 22.90 9.42 -24.34
N CYS A 312 22.79 8.42 -23.48
CA CYS A 312 21.71 8.39 -22.49
C CYS A 312 22.10 9.20 -21.25
N THR A 313 21.39 10.29 -21.00
CA THR A 313 21.63 11.16 -19.83
C THR A 313 20.76 10.78 -18.64
N LYS A 314 19.71 9.97 -18.86
CA LYS A 314 18.83 9.46 -17.81
C LYS A 314 18.17 8.16 -18.24
N CYS A 315 18.39 7.07 -17.48
CA CYS A 315 17.62 5.84 -17.68
C CYS A 315 16.15 6.09 -17.30
N LYS A 316 15.24 5.35 -17.94
CA LYS A 316 13.83 5.23 -17.54
C LYS A 316 13.75 4.71 -16.09
N PRO A 317 12.66 5.00 -15.37
CA PRO A 317 12.43 4.44 -14.05
C PRO A 317 12.65 2.91 -14.04
N ASN A 318 13.20 2.39 -12.94
CA ASN A 318 13.34 0.95 -12.65
C ASN A 318 14.47 0.22 -13.40
N ARG A 319 15.37 0.94 -14.06
CA ARG A 319 16.67 0.40 -14.50
C ARG A 319 17.83 1.08 -13.78
N ARG A 320 18.82 0.29 -13.34
CA ARG A 320 20.02 0.81 -12.67
C ARG A 320 20.96 1.42 -13.70
N SER A 321 21.25 2.73 -13.62
CA SER A 321 22.27 3.36 -14.46
C SER A 321 23.67 2.81 -14.15
N LYS A 322 24.41 2.48 -15.19
CA LYS A 322 25.77 1.97 -15.15
C LYS A 322 26.60 2.66 -16.23
N GLY A 323 27.75 3.22 -15.86
CA GLY A 323 28.58 4.03 -16.75
C GLY A 323 28.89 5.40 -16.16
N GLU A 324 29.44 6.29 -16.99
CA GLU A 324 29.83 7.65 -16.60
C GLU A 324 28.64 8.63 -16.65
N SER A 325 28.72 9.71 -15.86
CA SER A 325 27.67 10.73 -15.83
C SER A 325 27.49 11.35 -17.22
N GLY A 326 26.26 11.33 -17.74
CA GLY A 326 25.94 11.80 -19.08
C GLY A 326 26.06 10.75 -20.18
N ASN A 327 26.36 9.49 -19.85
CA ASN A 327 26.30 8.36 -20.79
C ASN A 327 26.08 7.00 -20.09
N TYR A 328 24.82 6.66 -19.80
CA TYR A 328 24.44 5.46 -19.04
C TYR A 328 24.04 4.25 -19.91
N THR A 329 24.31 3.05 -19.39
CA THR A 329 23.72 1.74 -19.73
C THR A 329 22.82 1.25 -18.56
N CYS A 330 21.85 0.34 -18.75
CA CYS A 330 20.89 -0.03 -17.68
C CYS A 330 20.62 -1.60 -17.52
N GLU A 331 20.65 -2.26 -16.30
CA GLU A 331 20.72 -3.79 -15.98
C GLU A 331 19.62 -4.48 -15.00
N GLU A 332 19.54 -5.88 -14.76
CA GLU A 332 18.47 -6.78 -14.05
C GLU A 332 18.80 -8.07 -13.06
N LYS A 333 17.86 -8.75 -12.23
CA LYS A 333 17.83 -9.95 -11.19
C LYS A 333 16.51 -10.87 -11.26
N THR A 334 16.31 -12.03 -10.54
CA THR A 334 15.61 -13.31 -11.01
C THR A 334 14.53 -14.11 -10.13
N CYS A 335 13.53 -14.83 -10.72
CA CYS A 335 12.23 -15.50 -10.36
C CYS A 335 12.01 -16.96 -10.93
N GLU A 336 10.90 -17.72 -10.70
CA GLU A 336 10.61 -18.98 -11.49
C GLU A 336 10.56 -18.71 -13.02
N ASP A 337 10.16 -17.48 -13.38
CA ASP A 337 10.51 -16.83 -14.65
C ASP A 337 11.12 -15.45 -14.36
N ASP A 338 12.45 -15.40 -14.34
CA ASP A 338 13.28 -14.19 -14.16
C ASP A 338 12.84 -13.00 -15.00
N SER A 339 12.47 -13.27 -16.25
CA SER A 339 12.14 -12.24 -17.25
C SER A 339 10.73 -11.67 -17.03
N ALA A 340 9.86 -12.46 -16.39
CA ALA A 340 8.50 -12.06 -16.10
C ALA A 340 8.38 -11.21 -14.84
N CYS A 341 9.42 -11.07 -14.01
CA CYS A 341 9.36 -10.33 -12.74
C CYS A 341 9.99 -8.92 -12.78
N GLY A 342 10.28 -8.40 -13.97
CA GLY A 342 10.87 -7.08 -14.15
C GLY A 342 12.32 -6.96 -13.66
N GLY A 343 13.07 -8.07 -13.60
CA GLY A 343 14.50 -8.01 -13.34
C GLY A 343 14.90 -7.59 -11.91
N THR A 344 15.93 -6.72 -11.79
CA THR A 344 16.59 -6.34 -10.50
C THR A 344 15.67 -5.68 -9.48
N ALA A 345 14.50 -5.28 -9.95
CA ALA A 345 13.60 -4.37 -9.26
C ALA A 345 12.39 -5.09 -8.62
N GLY A 346 12.06 -6.34 -9.02
CA GLY A 346 10.98 -7.13 -8.43
C GLY A 346 11.36 -7.91 -7.16
N ALA A 347 10.36 -8.31 -6.36
CA ALA A 347 10.53 -9.25 -5.24
C ALA A 347 9.75 -10.55 -5.49
N CYS A 348 10.33 -11.68 -5.05
CA CYS A 348 9.88 -13.05 -5.36
C CYS A 348 9.39 -13.78 -4.09
N ASP A 349 8.51 -13.14 -3.30
CA ASP A 349 8.14 -13.63 -1.97
C ASP A 349 6.81 -14.40 -1.92
N ALA A 350 6.11 -14.56 -3.04
CA ALA A 350 4.83 -15.27 -3.09
C ALA A 350 5.08 -16.79 -3.28
N ILE A 351 4.70 -17.59 -2.28
CA ILE A 351 4.96 -19.04 -2.25
C ILE A 351 3.65 -19.81 -2.50
N VAL A 352 3.65 -20.74 -3.45
CA VAL A 352 2.49 -21.59 -3.74
C VAL A 352 2.83 -23.06 -3.48
N ILE A 353 1.91 -23.78 -2.82
CA ILE A 353 2.08 -25.17 -2.40
C ILE A 353 1.18 -26.06 -3.26
N GLY A 354 1.77 -26.95 -4.05
CA GLY A 354 1.06 -27.90 -4.89
C GLY A 354 0.40 -29.05 -4.11
N ALA A 355 -0.40 -29.88 -4.80
CA ALA A 355 -1.07 -31.02 -4.19
C ALA A 355 -0.08 -32.03 -3.56
N SER A 356 1.05 -32.28 -4.26
CA SER A 356 2.18 -33.10 -3.80
C SER A 356 2.88 -32.53 -2.57
N GLY A 357 2.73 -31.22 -2.30
CA GLY A 357 3.44 -30.49 -1.25
C GLY A 357 4.71 -29.78 -1.74
N GLU A 358 4.96 -29.75 -3.04
CA GLU A 358 6.03 -28.93 -3.64
C GLU A 358 5.75 -27.43 -3.49
N MET A 359 6.81 -26.63 -3.35
CA MET A 359 6.74 -25.16 -3.17
C MET A 359 7.35 -24.45 -4.38
N THR A 360 6.64 -23.49 -4.95
CA THR A 360 7.09 -22.65 -6.08
C THR A 360 7.00 -21.15 -5.75
N TYR A 361 7.87 -20.33 -6.37
CA TYR A 361 8.06 -18.91 -6.04
C TYR A 361 7.65 -17.95 -7.17
N TYR A 362 6.86 -16.93 -6.85
CA TYR A 362 6.28 -16.01 -7.82
C TYR A 362 6.48 -14.53 -7.44
N CYS A 363 6.20 -13.62 -8.40
CA CYS A 363 6.19 -12.17 -8.15
C CYS A 363 5.29 -11.81 -6.97
N SER A 364 5.87 -11.18 -5.95
CA SER A 364 5.13 -10.45 -4.91
C SER A 364 5.17 -8.93 -5.11
N LEU A 365 6.17 -8.43 -5.83
CA LEU A 365 6.39 -7.01 -6.14
C LEU A 365 6.98 -6.89 -7.53
N CYS A 366 6.44 -5.98 -8.32
CA CYS A 366 7.01 -5.54 -9.58
C CYS A 366 7.76 -4.24 -9.35
N GLY A 367 9.05 -4.22 -9.63
CA GLY A 367 9.83 -3.01 -9.44
C GLY A 367 9.41 -1.86 -10.35
N ASP A 368 8.83 -2.17 -11.52
CA ASP A 368 8.25 -1.16 -12.38
C ASP A 368 6.90 -0.65 -11.86
N SER A 369 6.80 0.67 -11.65
CA SER A 369 5.57 1.34 -11.21
C SER A 369 4.37 1.13 -12.14
N ASN A 370 4.62 0.76 -13.41
CA ASN A 370 3.60 0.45 -14.42
C ASN A 370 3.41 -1.06 -14.64
N GLN A 371 4.15 -1.90 -13.94
CA GLN A 371 3.93 -3.34 -13.94
C GLN A 371 3.33 -3.77 -12.61
N TYR A 372 2.58 -4.85 -12.68
CA TYR A 372 1.76 -5.30 -11.58
C TYR A 372 1.84 -6.83 -11.46
N PRO A 373 1.94 -7.38 -10.24
CA PRO A 373 2.05 -8.81 -10.03
C PRO A 373 0.69 -9.48 -10.27
N ILE A 374 0.50 -9.99 -11.48
CA ILE A 374 -0.70 -10.70 -11.94
C ILE A 374 -0.31 -12.14 -12.28
N ASP A 375 -0.99 -13.11 -11.66
CA ASP A 375 -0.74 -14.55 -11.81
C ASP A 375 0.71 -14.94 -11.53
N GLY A 376 1.36 -14.22 -10.61
CA GLY A 376 2.74 -14.46 -10.23
C GLY A 376 3.79 -13.88 -11.18
N LEU A 377 3.37 -13.05 -12.14
CA LEU A 377 4.20 -12.39 -13.16
C LEU A 377 3.96 -10.87 -13.15
N CYS A 378 4.97 -10.07 -13.48
CA CYS A 378 4.87 -8.62 -13.66
C CYS A 378 4.30 -8.27 -15.04
N ASN A 379 3.04 -7.85 -15.04
CA ASN A 379 2.29 -7.50 -16.24
C ASN A 379 1.98 -6.00 -16.28
N GLY A 380 2.15 -5.36 -17.44
CA GLY A 380 1.74 -3.95 -17.64
C GLY A 380 0.23 -3.77 -17.69
N ASN A 381 -0.52 -4.83 -18.02
CA ASN A 381 -1.95 -4.84 -17.99
C ASN A 381 -2.44 -5.48 -16.68
N LYS A 382 -2.83 -4.65 -15.72
CA LYS A 382 -3.54 -5.11 -14.51
C LYS A 382 -4.98 -5.53 -14.78
N GLY A 383 -5.51 -5.33 -16.00
CA GLY A 383 -6.93 -5.48 -16.30
C GLY A 383 -7.75 -4.57 -15.39
N SER A 384 -8.83 -5.12 -14.83
CA SER A 384 -9.68 -4.42 -13.86
C SER A 384 -9.17 -4.54 -12.41
N ASN A 385 -7.96 -5.08 -12.18
CA ASN A 385 -7.36 -5.14 -10.84
C ASN A 385 -6.82 -3.76 -10.40
N THR A 386 -6.74 -3.54 -9.09
CA THR A 386 -6.20 -2.32 -8.49
C THR A 386 -4.81 -2.58 -7.94
N CYS A 387 -3.82 -1.97 -8.56
CA CYS A 387 -2.43 -2.12 -8.18
C CYS A 387 -1.75 -0.74 -8.18
N ALA A 388 -0.83 -0.54 -7.24
CA ALA A 388 -0.11 0.70 -7.01
C ALA A 388 1.32 0.41 -6.56
N LYS A 389 2.30 1.18 -7.05
CA LYS A 389 3.72 1.08 -6.66
C LYS A 389 4.27 -0.36 -6.74
N GLY A 390 3.90 -1.10 -7.79
CA GLY A 390 4.43 -2.44 -8.02
C GLY A 390 3.76 -3.57 -7.25
N VAL A 391 2.73 -3.29 -6.43
CA VAL A 391 1.94 -4.32 -5.74
C VAL A 391 0.47 -4.15 -6.06
N CYS A 392 -0.28 -5.24 -6.01
CA CYS A 392 -1.73 -5.19 -6.07
C CYS A 392 -2.32 -4.93 -4.69
N THR A 393 -3.23 -3.96 -4.62
CA THR A 393 -3.92 -3.53 -3.40
C THR A 393 -5.35 -4.03 -3.36
N SER A 394 -5.95 -4.38 -4.49
CA SER A 394 -7.17 -5.18 -4.58
C SER A 394 -7.32 -5.83 -5.95
N CYS A 395 -8.08 -6.91 -6.03
CA CYS A 395 -8.23 -7.68 -7.27
C CYS A 395 -9.68 -7.66 -7.78
N THR A 396 -9.86 -7.89 -9.07
CA THR A 396 -11.16 -7.89 -9.74
C THR A 396 -11.86 -9.25 -9.63
N THR A 397 -13.08 -9.36 -10.17
CA THR A 397 -13.85 -10.61 -10.19
C THR A 397 -13.09 -11.70 -10.95
N GLY A 398 -13.06 -12.91 -10.39
CA GLY A 398 -12.29 -14.05 -10.93
C GLY A 398 -10.83 -14.11 -10.45
N TYR A 399 -10.36 -13.08 -9.74
CA TYR A 399 -9.05 -13.06 -9.09
C TYR A 399 -9.19 -12.99 -7.58
N PHE A 400 -8.12 -13.33 -6.86
CA PHE A 400 -7.97 -13.08 -5.42
C PHE A 400 -6.61 -12.47 -5.09
N LEU A 401 -6.56 -11.70 -4.00
CA LEU A 401 -5.32 -11.09 -3.51
C LEU A 401 -4.53 -12.08 -2.64
N TYR A 402 -3.26 -12.26 -2.98
CA TYR A 402 -2.33 -13.11 -2.23
C TYR A 402 -0.92 -12.53 -2.26
N MET A 403 -0.31 -12.29 -1.09
CA MET A 403 1.11 -11.88 -0.96
C MET A 403 1.52 -10.71 -1.88
N GLY A 404 0.64 -9.72 -2.07
CA GLY A 404 0.89 -8.54 -2.91
C GLY A 404 0.57 -8.68 -4.39
N GLY A 405 0.09 -9.84 -4.86
CA GLY A 405 -0.33 -10.09 -6.25
C GLY A 405 -1.77 -10.56 -6.41
N CYS A 406 -2.31 -10.40 -7.63
CA CYS A 406 -3.64 -10.88 -8.02
C CYS A 406 -3.56 -12.18 -8.80
N TYR A 407 -4.27 -13.22 -8.35
CA TYR A 407 -4.20 -14.57 -8.92
C TYR A 407 -5.57 -15.06 -9.37
N LYS A 408 -5.65 -15.66 -10.57
CA LYS A 408 -6.86 -16.28 -11.11
C LYS A 408 -7.20 -17.58 -10.41
N VAL A 409 -8.50 -17.83 -10.22
CA VAL A 409 -8.97 -19.07 -9.58
C VAL A 409 -9.05 -20.27 -10.53
N ASP A 410 -9.06 -20.05 -11.84
CA ASP A 410 -9.22 -21.11 -12.84
C ASP A 410 -7.90 -21.57 -13.48
N THR A 411 -6.81 -20.82 -13.26
CA THR A 411 -5.52 -21.04 -13.90
C THR A 411 -4.41 -21.11 -12.85
N ALA A 412 -3.42 -21.98 -13.08
CA ALA A 412 -2.24 -22.00 -12.23
C ALA A 412 -1.45 -20.68 -12.37
N PRO A 413 -0.86 -20.15 -11.28
CA PRO A 413 -0.73 -20.80 -9.98
C PRO A 413 -1.92 -20.59 -9.02
N GLY A 414 -2.84 -19.67 -9.32
CA GLY A 414 -3.93 -19.33 -8.39
C GLY A 414 -4.92 -20.47 -8.13
N SER A 415 -5.19 -21.32 -9.12
CA SER A 415 -6.08 -22.48 -8.98
C SER A 415 -5.58 -23.53 -7.98
N LEU A 416 -4.28 -23.53 -7.64
CA LEU A 416 -3.71 -24.41 -6.62
C LEU A 416 -4.06 -23.97 -5.19
N MET A 417 -4.37 -22.69 -5.01
CA MET A 417 -4.73 -22.08 -3.72
C MET A 417 -6.24 -21.94 -3.57
N CYS A 418 -6.92 -21.56 -4.65
CA CYS A 418 -8.33 -21.19 -4.66
C CYS A 418 -9.07 -21.86 -5.82
N SER A 419 -10.14 -22.60 -5.53
CA SER A 419 -10.97 -23.24 -6.57
C SER A 419 -12.22 -22.44 -6.93
N LYS A 420 -12.56 -21.39 -6.17
CA LYS A 420 -13.71 -20.54 -6.44
C LYS A 420 -13.51 -19.11 -5.93
N ALA A 421 -13.63 -18.13 -6.83
CA ALA A 421 -13.66 -16.72 -6.47
C ALA A 421 -15.03 -16.36 -5.87
N SER A 422 -15.03 -15.45 -4.91
CA SER A 422 -16.24 -14.89 -4.32
C SER A 422 -16.99 -13.98 -5.29
N THR A 423 -18.26 -13.69 -4.98
CA THR A 423 -19.00 -12.59 -5.59
C THR A 423 -18.44 -11.22 -5.22
N THR A 424 -17.71 -11.11 -4.10
CA THR A 424 -16.87 -9.95 -3.79
C THR A 424 -15.57 -10.04 -4.61
N PRO A 425 -15.26 -9.04 -5.44
CA PRO A 425 -14.03 -9.00 -6.22
C PRO A 425 -12.79 -9.19 -5.34
N GLY A 426 -11.82 -9.96 -5.80
CA GLY A 426 -10.53 -10.09 -5.13
C GLY A 426 -10.48 -11.02 -3.92
N VAL A 427 -11.54 -11.78 -3.66
CA VAL A 427 -11.63 -12.70 -2.51
C VAL A 427 -11.74 -14.15 -2.99
N CYS A 428 -10.93 -15.02 -2.41
CA CYS A 428 -11.08 -16.47 -2.53
C CYS A 428 -12.21 -16.96 -1.61
N GLU A 429 -13.29 -17.49 -2.19
CA GLU A 429 -14.42 -18.05 -1.44
C GLU A 429 -14.15 -19.49 -1.00
N THR A 430 -13.63 -20.31 -1.92
CA THR A 430 -13.38 -21.73 -1.66
C THR A 430 -11.91 -22.02 -1.94
N PRO A 431 -11.11 -22.34 -0.92
CA PRO A 431 -9.75 -22.84 -1.08
C PRO A 431 -9.75 -24.14 -1.88
N ASN A 432 -8.63 -24.46 -2.51
CA ASN A 432 -8.47 -25.69 -3.25
C ASN A 432 -8.70 -26.94 -2.35
N ALA A 433 -9.26 -28.00 -2.94
CA ALA A 433 -9.62 -29.25 -2.26
C ALA A 433 -8.43 -30.03 -1.66
N ASN A 434 -7.19 -29.60 -1.88
CA ASN A 434 -6.01 -30.21 -1.27
C ASN A 434 -5.89 -30.00 0.25
N SER A 435 -6.77 -29.18 0.86
CA SER A 435 -6.81 -28.87 2.30
C SER A 435 -5.54 -28.26 2.88
N ARG A 436 -4.65 -27.73 2.02
CA ARG A 436 -3.40 -27.07 2.42
C ARG A 436 -3.57 -25.57 2.66
N TYR A 437 -4.74 -25.05 2.33
CA TYR A 437 -5.10 -23.64 2.47
C TYR A 437 -6.46 -23.52 3.16
N PHE A 438 -6.67 -22.40 3.85
CA PHE A 438 -7.96 -22.02 4.40
C PHE A 438 -8.35 -20.62 3.95
N ALA A 439 -9.67 -20.38 3.81
CA ALA A 439 -10.20 -19.07 3.49
C ALA A 439 -10.20 -18.21 4.75
N VAL A 440 -9.82 -16.94 4.60
CA VAL A 440 -9.74 -15.97 5.69
C VAL A 440 -11.13 -15.33 5.87
N PRO A 441 -11.84 -15.59 6.98
CA PRO A 441 -13.21 -15.10 7.15
C PRO A 441 -13.30 -13.57 7.17
N GLY A 442 -14.23 -13.04 6.37
CA GLY A 442 -14.51 -11.61 6.29
C GLY A 442 -13.43 -10.79 5.58
N ALA A 443 -12.53 -11.43 4.84
CA ALA A 443 -11.55 -10.71 4.02
C ALA A 443 -12.26 -9.86 2.96
N THR A 444 -11.82 -8.60 2.83
CA THR A 444 -12.28 -7.69 1.78
C THR A 444 -11.41 -7.83 0.53
N ALA A 445 -11.81 -7.15 -0.56
CA ALA A 445 -11.08 -7.12 -1.82
C ALA A 445 -9.61 -6.67 -1.69
N SER A 446 -9.27 -5.92 -0.63
CA SER A 446 -7.94 -5.39 -0.37
C SER A 446 -7.13 -6.17 0.66
N GLN A 447 -7.66 -7.31 1.12
CA GLN A 447 -7.05 -8.13 2.16
C GLN A 447 -6.77 -9.52 1.62
N GLN A 448 -5.73 -10.16 2.17
CA GLN A 448 -5.40 -11.53 1.79
C GLN A 448 -6.52 -12.47 2.25
N SER A 449 -7.19 -13.09 1.28
CA SER A 449 -8.37 -13.91 1.50
C SER A 449 -8.10 -15.40 1.67
N VAL A 450 -6.86 -15.84 1.43
CA VAL A 450 -6.45 -17.25 1.55
C VAL A 450 -5.08 -17.34 2.20
N LEU A 451 -4.91 -18.30 3.11
CA LEU A 451 -3.65 -18.54 3.82
C LEU A 451 -3.33 -20.03 3.82
N ALA A 452 -2.04 -20.37 3.71
CA ALA A 452 -1.60 -21.75 3.86
C ALA A 452 -1.75 -22.22 5.31
N CYS A 453 -2.15 -23.47 5.52
CA CYS A 453 -2.28 -24.09 6.84
C CYS A 453 -0.98 -24.03 7.64
N GLY A 454 0.15 -24.19 6.95
CA GLY A 454 1.50 -24.18 7.52
C GLY A 454 2.07 -22.79 7.82
N ASN A 455 1.31 -21.70 7.64
CA ASN A 455 1.81 -20.33 7.72
C ASN A 455 1.58 -19.74 9.14
N PRO A 456 2.57 -19.77 10.05
CA PRO A 456 2.43 -19.22 11.42
C PRO A 456 2.46 -17.70 11.47
N LEU A 457 2.67 -17.07 10.32
CA LEU A 457 2.97 -15.66 10.13
C LEU A 457 1.65 -14.87 10.02
N GLY A 458 0.65 -15.46 9.36
CA GLY A 458 -0.76 -15.03 9.41
C GLY A 458 -1.10 -13.76 8.63
N THR A 459 -2.34 -13.33 8.77
CA THR A 459 -2.89 -12.11 8.15
C THR A 459 -4.00 -11.52 9.03
N THR A 460 -4.44 -10.30 8.73
CA THR A 460 -5.56 -9.63 9.41
C THR A 460 -6.68 -9.28 8.43
N THR A 461 -7.92 -9.29 8.92
CA THR A 461 -9.09 -8.68 8.27
C THR A 461 -9.70 -7.62 9.15
N GLY A 462 -10.49 -6.71 8.57
CA GLY A 462 -10.97 -5.53 9.28
C GLY A 462 -9.84 -4.59 9.70
N THR A 463 -10.20 -3.52 10.41
CA THR A 463 -9.26 -2.53 10.94
C THR A 463 -9.72 -2.08 12.33
N GLY A 464 -8.77 -1.59 13.14
CA GLY A 464 -9.03 -1.12 14.50
C GLY A 464 -9.76 -2.14 15.36
N ASP A 465 -10.98 -1.80 15.77
CA ASP A 465 -11.76 -2.48 16.82
C ASP A 465 -12.59 -3.62 16.25
N THR A 466 -12.55 -3.76 14.93
CA THR A 466 -13.13 -4.87 14.18
C THR A 466 -12.05 -5.79 13.63
N ALA A 467 -10.78 -5.51 13.91
CA ALA A 467 -9.66 -6.28 13.37
C ALA A 467 -9.70 -7.73 13.86
N LYS A 468 -9.60 -8.66 12.91
CA LYS A 468 -9.55 -10.09 13.16
C LYS A 468 -8.26 -10.63 12.59
N ALA A 469 -7.47 -11.30 13.41
CA ALA A 469 -6.21 -11.91 12.99
C ALA A 469 -6.40 -13.41 12.79
N TYR A 470 -5.81 -13.93 11.71
CA TYR A 470 -5.85 -15.34 11.37
C TYR A 470 -4.44 -15.87 11.11
N VAL A 471 -4.13 -16.99 11.74
CA VAL A 471 -2.82 -17.64 11.62
C VAL A 471 -3.00 -19.10 11.25
N GLY A 472 -2.06 -19.65 10.49
CA GLY A 472 -1.86 -21.09 10.37
C GLY A 472 -1.00 -21.62 11.51
N VAL A 473 -0.69 -22.91 11.46
CA VAL A 473 0.12 -23.64 12.44
C VAL A 473 1.39 -24.10 11.73
N GLU A 474 2.57 -23.75 12.24
CA GLU A 474 3.84 -24.15 11.60
C GLU A 474 3.98 -25.68 11.52
N GLY A 475 4.42 -26.19 10.37
CA GLY A 475 4.52 -27.64 10.13
C GLY A 475 3.16 -28.35 10.05
N CYS A 476 2.08 -27.59 9.91
CA CYS A 476 0.76 -28.12 9.61
C CYS A 476 0.59 -28.32 8.10
N LYS A 477 0.33 -29.56 7.71
CA LYS A 477 0.12 -29.99 6.33
C LYS A 477 -1.29 -29.67 5.85
N THR A 478 -2.29 -30.01 6.67
CA THR A 478 -3.71 -29.79 6.38
C THR A 478 -4.42 -29.25 7.61
N CYS A 479 -5.43 -28.42 7.42
CA CYS A 479 -6.14 -27.76 8.51
C CYS A 479 -7.63 -27.56 8.24
N GLU A 480 -8.38 -27.35 9.32
CA GLU A 480 -9.73 -26.81 9.34
C GLU A 480 -9.68 -25.29 9.52
N ALA A 481 -10.51 -24.58 8.78
CA ALA A 481 -10.54 -23.12 8.80
C ALA A 481 -10.99 -22.58 10.18
N PRO A 482 -10.40 -21.47 10.66
CA PRO A 482 -10.83 -20.84 11.89
C PRO A 482 -12.22 -20.21 11.76
N THR A 483 -13.00 -20.23 12.84
CA THR A 483 -14.22 -19.42 12.96
C THR A 483 -13.85 -17.97 13.20
N ALA A 484 -14.54 -17.04 12.53
CA ALA A 484 -14.32 -15.61 12.74
C ALA A 484 -14.59 -15.23 14.21
N PRO A 485 -13.64 -14.59 14.91
CA PRO A 485 -13.90 -14.09 16.25
C PRO A 485 -15.02 -13.03 16.21
N SER A 486 -15.82 -12.97 17.28
CA SER A 486 -16.84 -11.94 17.49
C SER A 486 -16.82 -11.51 18.96
N PRO A 487 -16.38 -10.28 19.30
CA PRO A 487 -15.97 -9.15 18.44
C PRO A 487 -14.54 -9.31 17.86
N ALA A 488 -13.72 -8.25 17.71
CA ALA A 488 -12.33 -8.35 17.24
C ALA A 488 -11.50 -9.38 18.02
N GLY A 489 -10.46 -9.92 17.38
CA GLY A 489 -9.53 -10.82 18.05
C GLY A 489 -8.76 -11.76 17.13
N MET A 490 -8.05 -12.71 17.72
CA MET A 490 -7.27 -13.72 17.00
C MET A 490 -7.96 -15.08 16.92
N ALA A 491 -7.80 -15.76 15.79
CA ALA A 491 -8.21 -17.14 15.58
C ALA A 491 -7.17 -17.93 14.76
N ALA A 492 -6.76 -19.09 15.25
CA ALA A 492 -5.83 -19.98 14.55
C ALA A 492 -6.59 -21.09 13.80
N ALA A 493 -6.07 -21.50 12.65
CA ALA A 493 -6.55 -22.70 11.96
C ALA A 493 -6.27 -23.94 12.82
N LYS A 494 -7.19 -24.90 12.81
CA LYS A 494 -7.02 -26.15 13.57
C LYS A 494 -6.31 -27.17 12.67
N CYS A 495 -5.14 -27.62 13.07
CA CYS A 495 -4.37 -28.57 12.29
C CYS A 495 -5.00 -29.97 12.32
N THR A 496 -5.08 -30.61 11.16
CA THR A 496 -5.63 -31.96 10.98
C THR A 496 -4.58 -32.99 10.56
N ALA A 497 -3.44 -32.55 10.03
CA ALA A 497 -2.26 -33.40 9.83
C ALA A 497 -0.98 -32.55 9.81
N CYS A 498 0.11 -33.12 10.34
CA CYS A 498 1.42 -32.47 10.37
C CYS A 498 2.34 -32.94 9.24
N ASP A 499 3.35 -32.15 8.93
CA ASP A 499 4.45 -32.52 8.03
C ASP A 499 5.41 -33.53 8.67
N GLY A 500 6.21 -34.20 7.85
CA GLY A 500 6.95 -35.43 8.18
C GLY A 500 7.69 -35.41 9.52
N GLY A 501 7.36 -36.38 10.39
CA GLY A 501 8.00 -36.63 11.69
C GLY A 501 7.29 -36.00 12.89
N LYS A 502 6.34 -35.08 12.70
CA LYS A 502 5.62 -34.39 13.77
C LYS A 502 4.25 -35.03 14.06
N THR A 503 3.76 -34.86 15.29
CA THR A 503 2.43 -35.30 15.73
C THR A 503 1.58 -34.11 16.14
N LEU A 504 0.25 -34.24 16.02
CA LEU A 504 -0.69 -33.24 16.50
C LEU A 504 -0.63 -33.13 18.03
N THR A 505 -0.79 -31.92 18.55
CA THR A 505 -1.09 -31.71 19.97
C THR A 505 -2.53 -32.15 20.28
N GLY A 506 -2.85 -32.48 21.53
CA GLY A 506 -4.20 -32.85 21.95
C GLY A 506 -5.24 -31.73 21.74
N SER A 507 -4.78 -30.48 21.67
CA SER A 507 -5.60 -29.32 21.32
C SER A 507 -5.90 -29.20 19.81
N GLY A 508 -5.07 -29.81 18.95
CA GLY A 508 -5.16 -29.68 17.49
C GLY A 508 -4.64 -28.35 16.92
N TYR A 509 -4.08 -27.45 17.75
CA TYR A 509 -3.53 -26.15 17.31
C TYR A 509 -2.00 -26.15 17.23
N GLY A 510 -1.37 -27.33 17.18
CA GLY A 510 0.07 -27.48 17.15
C GLY A 510 0.54 -28.76 16.46
N CYS A 511 1.74 -28.69 15.91
CA CYS A 511 2.49 -29.82 15.38
C CYS A 511 3.87 -29.87 16.04
N VAL A 512 4.14 -30.92 16.81
CA VAL A 512 5.32 -31.01 17.69
C VAL A 512 6.06 -32.33 17.49
N MET A 513 7.32 -32.39 17.88
CA MET A 513 8.07 -33.66 17.95
C MET A 513 7.81 -34.32 19.31
N CYS A 514 7.21 -35.52 19.28
CA CYS A 514 6.86 -36.27 20.48
C CYS A 514 7.73 -37.54 20.58
N SER A 515 8.94 -37.38 21.11
CA SER A 515 9.92 -38.47 21.28
C SER A 515 10.00 -39.03 22.71
N ILE A 516 9.00 -38.76 23.56
CA ILE A 516 8.97 -39.24 24.94
C ILE A 516 8.42 -40.67 25.01
N ALA A 517 9.18 -41.58 25.61
CA ALA A 517 8.76 -42.96 25.81
C ALA A 517 7.48 -43.05 26.67
N GLY A 518 6.49 -43.82 26.21
CA GLY A 518 5.20 -43.98 26.88
C GLY A 518 4.27 -42.76 26.80
N CYS A 519 4.59 -41.76 25.98
CA CYS A 519 3.74 -40.59 25.76
C CYS A 519 2.77 -40.81 24.58
N SER A 520 1.48 -40.54 24.79
CA SER A 520 0.43 -40.65 23.77
C SER A 520 0.07 -39.30 23.12
N ALA A 521 0.29 -38.18 23.81
CA ALA A 521 0.16 -36.83 23.25
C ALA A 521 1.16 -35.87 23.89
N CYS A 522 1.78 -35.01 23.08
CA CYS A 522 2.67 -33.95 23.53
C CYS A 522 2.01 -32.59 23.34
N ARG A 523 2.13 -31.70 24.34
CA ARG A 523 1.66 -30.30 24.27
C ARG A 523 2.68 -29.35 23.66
N ALA A 524 3.95 -29.71 23.69
CA ALA A 524 5.08 -29.00 23.11
C ALA A 524 6.20 -30.01 22.80
N ASP A 525 7.25 -29.56 22.10
CA ASP A 525 8.42 -30.40 21.84
C ASP A 525 8.98 -30.96 23.15
N SER A 526 9.06 -32.29 23.24
CA SER A 526 9.54 -32.99 24.45
C SER A 526 8.77 -32.63 25.74
N MET A 527 7.47 -32.33 25.66
CA MET A 527 6.61 -32.17 26.84
C MET A 527 5.31 -32.98 26.68
N CYS A 528 5.17 -34.04 27.48
CA CYS A 528 4.01 -34.91 27.43
C CYS A 528 2.81 -34.32 28.17
N GLU A 529 1.61 -34.44 27.60
CA GLU A 529 0.34 -34.06 28.26
C GLU A 529 -0.59 -35.25 28.51
N ALA A 530 -0.37 -36.36 27.80
CA ALA A 530 -1.08 -37.61 28.03
C ALA A 530 -0.15 -38.80 27.81
N CYS A 531 -0.20 -39.77 28.72
CA CYS A 531 0.58 -41.00 28.62
C CYS A 531 -0.20 -42.13 27.96
N SER A 532 0.51 -43.05 27.33
CA SER A 532 -0.04 -44.32 26.84
C SER A 532 -0.39 -45.24 28.01
N ASP A 533 -1.23 -46.24 27.74
CA ASP A 533 -1.63 -47.23 28.74
C ASP A 533 -0.41 -47.87 29.43
N GLY A 534 -0.52 -48.09 30.74
CA GLY A 534 0.59 -48.60 31.56
C GLY A 534 1.63 -47.54 31.95
N HIS A 535 1.34 -46.25 31.75
CA HIS A 535 2.16 -45.13 32.21
C HIS A 535 1.30 -44.06 32.90
N ARG A 536 1.87 -43.33 33.86
CA ARG A 536 1.25 -42.14 34.48
C ARG A 536 2.07 -40.89 34.19
N LEU A 537 1.39 -39.75 34.10
CA LEU A 537 2.04 -38.46 33.89
C LEU A 537 2.68 -37.97 35.19
N GLU A 538 3.98 -37.73 35.15
CA GLU A 538 4.74 -37.05 36.21
C GLU A 538 5.45 -35.84 35.61
N GLY A 539 4.93 -34.66 35.91
CA GLY A 539 5.36 -33.42 35.26
C GLY A 539 5.08 -33.48 33.76
N ASP A 540 6.14 -33.38 32.95
CA ASP A 540 6.09 -33.42 31.48
C ASP A 540 6.55 -34.78 30.90
N THR A 541 6.66 -35.82 31.72
CA THR A 541 7.16 -37.15 31.32
C THR A 541 6.22 -38.28 31.74
N CYS A 542 6.32 -39.42 31.04
CA CYS A 542 5.54 -40.61 31.34
C CYS A 542 6.40 -41.66 32.04
N VAL A 543 5.98 -42.06 33.23
CA VAL A 543 6.63 -43.12 34.01
C VAL A 543 5.78 -44.38 33.95
N SER A 544 6.41 -45.53 33.72
CA SER A 544 5.70 -46.81 33.66
C SER A 544 5.08 -47.16 35.02
N THR A 545 3.82 -47.61 35.01
CA THR A 545 3.11 -48.01 36.22
C THR A 545 3.38 -49.45 36.64
N GLY A 546 4.13 -50.23 35.84
CA GLY A 546 4.61 -51.59 36.12
C GLY A 546 3.51 -52.66 36.32
N PRO A 547 3.80 -53.96 36.06
CA PRO A 547 2.96 -55.04 36.53
C PRO A 547 3.21 -55.25 38.04
N ASN A 548 2.13 -55.29 38.81
CA ASN A 548 2.16 -55.72 40.21
C ASN A 548 2.83 -57.10 40.32
N LEU A 549 4.04 -57.15 40.87
CA LEU A 549 4.72 -58.35 41.36
C LEU A 549 5.29 -58.02 42.73
N GLY A 550 4.52 -58.38 43.76
CA GLY A 550 4.84 -58.16 45.17
C GLY A 550 3.74 -58.71 46.07
N THR A 551 3.57 -60.04 46.05
CA THR A 551 2.91 -60.79 47.12
C THR A 551 3.57 -60.45 48.47
N GLY A 552 2.80 -59.86 49.39
CA GLY A 552 3.25 -59.54 50.74
C GLY A 552 2.07 -59.10 51.59
N ALA A 553 1.37 -60.06 52.17
CA ALA A 553 0.25 -59.89 53.08
C ALA A 553 0.60 -59.02 54.30
N ILE A 554 -0.26 -58.07 54.68
CA ILE A 554 -0.67 -57.85 56.08
C ILE A 554 -2.12 -57.32 56.10
N ALA A 555 -2.90 -57.88 57.01
CA ALA A 555 -4.35 -57.79 57.16
C ALA A 555 -4.90 -56.45 57.69
N GLY A 556 -6.18 -56.22 57.40
CA GLY A 556 -7.14 -55.66 58.36
C GLY A 556 -7.45 -54.17 58.26
N ILE A 557 -8.61 -53.84 57.67
CA ILE A 557 -9.79 -53.31 58.39
C ILE A 557 -10.88 -53.04 57.33
N SER A 558 -11.97 -53.79 57.44
CA SER A 558 -13.22 -53.59 56.72
C SER A 558 -14.14 -52.70 57.55
N VAL A 559 -14.64 -51.59 56.99
CA VAL A 559 -16.00 -51.10 57.29
C VAL A 559 -16.64 -50.49 56.04
N ALA A 560 -17.79 -51.08 55.72
CA ALA A 560 -18.81 -50.80 54.73
C ALA A 560 -19.02 -49.35 54.22
N LYS A 561 -19.39 -49.26 52.94
CA LYS A 561 -20.54 -48.44 52.53
C LYS A 561 -21.41 -49.19 51.52
N SER A 562 -22.61 -49.53 51.97
CA SER A 562 -23.70 -50.12 51.23
C SER A 562 -24.25 -49.15 50.17
N SER A 563 -24.54 -49.71 49.00
CA SER A 563 -25.51 -49.16 48.05
C SER A 563 -26.89 -49.02 48.70
N SER A 564 -27.56 -47.91 48.45
CA SER A 564 -29.02 -47.84 48.26
C SER A 564 -29.36 -46.54 47.55
N ALA A 565 -30.05 -46.70 46.43
CA ALA A 565 -30.74 -45.68 45.67
C ALA A 565 -31.84 -45.00 46.49
N LEU A 566 -32.23 -43.78 46.13
CA LEU A 566 -33.53 -43.49 45.53
C LEU A 566 -33.67 -41.99 45.21
N CYS A 567 -34.42 -41.74 44.14
CA CYS A 567 -34.89 -40.47 43.62
C CYS A 567 -35.60 -39.57 44.64
N CYS A 568 -35.54 -38.26 44.39
CA CYS A 568 -36.69 -37.38 44.19
C CYS A 568 -36.26 -36.26 43.24
#